data_AF-A0A0W1QML8-F1
#
_entry.id   AF-A0A0W1QML8-F1
#
_cell.length_a   1.000
_cell.length_b   1.000
_cell.length_c   1.000
_cell.angle_alpha   90.00
_cell.angle_beta   90.00
_cell.angle_gamma   90.00
#
_symmetry.space_group_name_H-M   'P 1'
#
loop_
_entity.id
_entity.type
_entity.pdbx_description
1 polymer ?
#
loop_
_entity_poly.entity_id
_entity_poly.type
_entity_poly.pdbx_seq_one_letter_code
_entity_poly.pdbx_strand_id
1 'polypeptide(L)'
;MLTTVTVSTPAQLDAAIGRARAGDVIRLQRANYGKVGIRDRAFSSPVLIKSAYPSAPAKISELKMRDVSNITFEDIEFTRIRGTDPDWAKMVEINGASNITFNRGFVHGPVNALWQDDMYGMYLRNITNLRVNGVTFHDLRVALVVEDTSNFNIENNVFTHLSRDAIEIPGSRHGRIYNNSMALFTLKPGDHPDGIQCWTAGKTKGCNNIQIVMNRFIGSPGNEFQGIFFGDEAKVGGYDALQIVGNTFVNVMWHGINIEGHGTGIAIRNNTITAGPNYRSWIRTIGPAAVSGNIAPAYLIENRHGTPAGNQLGGHYRAP
;
A
#
# COMPACT_ATOMS: atom_id res chain seq x y z
N MET A 1 30.92 -1.78 -18.60
CA MET A 1 30.31 -0.60 -19.23
C MET A 1 28.82 -0.66 -18.95
N LEU A 2 28.24 0.46 -18.53
CA LEU A 2 26.78 0.62 -18.44
C LEU A 2 26.21 0.54 -19.86
N THR A 3 25.25 -0.33 -20.11
CA THR A 3 24.62 -0.45 -21.42
C THR A 3 23.15 -0.06 -21.35
N THR A 4 22.68 0.63 -22.38
CA THR A 4 21.24 0.84 -22.59
C THR A 4 20.79 -0.03 -23.76
N VAL A 5 19.87 -0.95 -23.49
CA VAL A 5 19.25 -1.81 -24.50
C VAL A 5 17.80 -1.37 -24.68
N THR A 6 17.43 -1.02 -25.91
CA THR A 6 16.03 -0.70 -26.24
C THR A 6 15.33 -1.96 -26.75
N VAL A 7 14.18 -2.28 -26.19
CA VAL A 7 13.38 -3.47 -26.53
C VAL A 7 11.98 -3.06 -26.94
N SER A 8 11.34 -3.79 -27.85
CA SER A 8 9.98 -3.52 -28.33
C SER A 8 9.08 -4.76 -28.36
N THR A 9 9.58 -5.92 -27.93
CA THR A 9 8.82 -7.18 -27.88
C THR A 9 9.06 -7.93 -26.58
N PRO A 10 8.14 -8.84 -26.18
CA PRO A 10 8.34 -9.73 -25.03
C PRO A 10 9.66 -10.52 -25.11
N ALA A 11 9.96 -11.11 -26.27
CA ALA A 11 11.18 -11.91 -26.47
C ALA A 11 12.47 -11.07 -26.33
N GLN A 12 12.45 -9.81 -26.77
CA GLN A 12 13.57 -8.91 -26.59
C GLN A 12 13.75 -8.50 -25.13
N LEU A 13 12.66 -8.25 -24.39
CA LEU A 13 12.73 -7.96 -22.96
C LEU A 13 13.31 -9.16 -22.19
N ASP A 14 12.83 -10.37 -22.45
CA ASP A 14 13.31 -11.58 -21.80
C ASP A 14 14.81 -11.82 -22.07
N ALA A 15 15.23 -11.65 -23.33
CA ALA A 15 16.63 -11.74 -23.72
C ALA A 15 17.50 -10.63 -23.06
N ALA A 16 16.97 -9.41 -22.93
CA ALA A 16 17.67 -8.31 -22.28
C ALA A 16 17.84 -8.55 -20.78
N ILE A 17 16.80 -9.01 -20.08
CA ILE A 17 16.86 -9.41 -18.67
C ILE A 17 17.87 -10.54 -18.48
N GLY A 18 17.87 -11.55 -19.36
CA GLY A 18 18.78 -12.69 -19.28
C GLY A 18 20.26 -12.32 -19.38
N ARG A 19 20.57 -11.22 -20.06
CA ARG A 19 21.94 -10.72 -20.32
C ARG A 19 22.32 -9.50 -19.50
N ALA A 20 21.37 -8.92 -18.76
CA ALA A 20 21.58 -7.72 -17.97
C ALA A 20 22.72 -7.90 -16.99
N ARG A 21 23.46 -6.81 -16.78
CA ARG A 21 24.54 -6.68 -15.80
C ARG A 21 24.22 -5.51 -14.88
N ALA A 22 24.87 -5.49 -13.73
CA ALA A 22 24.74 -4.41 -12.76
C ALA A 22 24.89 -3.03 -13.41
N GLY A 23 23.88 -2.17 -13.21
CA GLY A 23 23.82 -0.82 -13.75
C GLY A 23 23.19 -0.68 -15.15
N ASP A 24 22.87 -1.78 -15.83
CA ASP A 24 22.27 -1.71 -17.17
C ASP A 24 20.87 -1.06 -17.15
N VAL A 25 20.51 -0.46 -18.29
CA VAL A 25 19.19 0.10 -18.54
C VAL A 25 18.51 -0.69 -19.64
N ILE A 26 17.33 -1.24 -19.35
CA ILE A 26 16.43 -1.85 -20.32
C ILE A 26 15.30 -0.86 -20.58
N ARG A 27 15.29 -0.27 -21.78
CA ARG A 27 14.32 0.76 -22.19
C ARG A 27 13.24 0.15 -23.07
N LEU A 28 12.00 0.17 -22.58
CA LEU A 28 10.85 -0.48 -23.19
C LEU A 28 10.14 0.50 -24.13
N GLN A 29 10.04 0.18 -25.41
CA GLN A 29 9.14 0.89 -26.34
C GLN A 29 7.68 0.68 -25.92
N ARG A 30 6.78 1.49 -26.46
CA ARG A 30 5.34 1.36 -26.21
C ARG A 30 4.83 0.05 -26.81
N ALA A 31 4.69 -0.97 -25.97
CA ALA A 31 4.18 -2.28 -26.31
C ALA A 31 3.58 -2.95 -25.07
N ASN A 32 2.84 -4.04 -25.30
CA ASN A 32 2.46 -4.98 -24.24
C ASN A 32 3.49 -6.12 -24.19
N TYR A 33 4.20 -6.23 -23.08
CA TYR A 33 5.23 -7.23 -22.84
C TYR A 33 4.67 -8.54 -22.25
N GLY A 34 3.37 -8.59 -21.98
CA GLY A 34 2.69 -9.78 -21.47
C GLY A 34 3.21 -10.16 -20.09
N LYS A 35 3.43 -11.46 -19.90
CA LYS A 35 3.92 -12.03 -18.64
C LYS A 35 5.45 -11.96 -18.60
N VAL A 36 5.99 -11.40 -17.53
CA VAL A 36 7.44 -11.25 -17.29
C VAL A 36 7.82 -11.99 -16.02
N GLY A 37 8.80 -12.88 -16.13
CA GLY A 37 9.34 -13.66 -15.02
C GLY A 37 10.82 -13.35 -14.78
N ILE A 38 11.20 -13.01 -13.56
CA ILE A 38 12.62 -12.81 -13.19
C ILE A 38 12.92 -13.68 -11.97
N ARG A 39 13.88 -14.57 -12.08
CA ARG A 39 14.24 -15.49 -10.99
C ARG A 39 15.73 -15.64 -10.82
N ASP A 40 16.17 -15.79 -9.58
CA ASP A 40 17.54 -16.18 -9.23
C ASP A 40 18.58 -15.21 -9.81
N ARG A 41 18.36 -13.89 -9.64
CA ARG A 41 19.21 -12.82 -10.19
C ARG A 41 19.57 -11.77 -9.14
N ALA A 42 20.85 -11.68 -8.82
CA ALA A 42 21.37 -10.63 -7.96
C ALA A 42 22.35 -9.74 -8.73
N PHE A 43 22.08 -8.44 -8.78
CA PHE A 43 22.98 -7.44 -9.38
C PHE A 43 23.74 -6.69 -8.28
N SER A 44 24.99 -6.29 -8.51
CA SER A 44 25.76 -5.50 -7.55
C SER A 44 25.36 -4.02 -7.51
N SER A 45 24.64 -3.55 -8.53
CA SER A 45 24.01 -2.23 -8.61
C SER A 45 22.71 -2.33 -9.42
N PRO A 46 21.78 -1.35 -9.30
CA PRO A 46 20.46 -1.46 -9.90
C PRO A 46 20.47 -1.69 -11.41
N VAL A 47 19.69 -2.67 -11.88
CA VAL A 47 19.23 -2.74 -13.27
C VAL A 47 17.95 -1.93 -13.39
N LEU A 48 17.92 -0.96 -14.29
CA LEU A 48 16.78 -0.08 -14.51
C LEU A 48 15.94 -0.58 -15.69
N ILE A 49 14.70 -0.98 -15.42
CA ILE A 49 13.70 -1.35 -16.41
C ILE A 49 12.72 -0.19 -16.52
N LYS A 50 12.72 0.53 -17.64
CA LYS A 50 11.91 1.75 -17.77
C LYS A 50 11.18 1.87 -19.09
N SER A 51 10.01 2.52 -19.07
CA SER A 51 9.34 2.93 -20.31
C SER A 51 10.16 4.02 -21.02
N ALA A 52 10.16 3.97 -22.35
CA ALA A 52 10.66 5.05 -23.21
C ALA A 52 9.73 6.26 -23.21
N TYR A 53 8.43 6.07 -22.90
CA TYR A 53 7.39 7.11 -22.95
C TYR A 53 6.62 7.15 -21.63
N PRO A 54 6.94 8.06 -20.70
CA PRO A 54 6.26 8.14 -19.40
C PRO A 54 4.77 8.50 -19.47
N SER A 55 4.35 9.28 -20.47
CA SER A 55 2.94 9.66 -20.68
C SER A 55 2.10 8.58 -21.37
N ALA A 56 2.73 7.53 -21.88
CA ALA A 56 2.08 6.35 -22.44
C ALA A 56 2.96 5.11 -22.16
N PRO A 57 3.02 4.65 -20.89
CA PRO A 57 3.93 3.60 -20.44
C PRO A 57 3.89 2.31 -21.26
N ALA A 58 5.02 1.61 -21.24
CA ALA A 58 5.07 0.20 -21.60
C ALA A 58 4.21 -0.62 -20.62
N LYS A 59 3.48 -1.61 -21.15
CA LYS A 59 2.56 -2.43 -20.37
C LYS A 59 3.15 -3.80 -20.04
N ILE A 60 3.00 -4.24 -18.80
CA ILE A 60 3.30 -5.61 -18.35
C ILE A 60 2.02 -6.18 -17.73
N SER A 61 1.52 -7.30 -18.26
CA SER A 61 0.25 -7.86 -17.78
C SER A 61 0.40 -8.66 -16.48
N GLU A 62 1.54 -9.33 -16.31
CA GLU A 62 1.85 -10.08 -15.10
C GLU A 62 3.35 -9.99 -14.84
N LEU A 63 3.75 -9.62 -13.63
CA LEU A 63 5.15 -9.64 -13.19
C LEU A 63 5.31 -10.64 -12.06
N LYS A 64 6.19 -11.62 -12.25
CA LYS A 64 6.59 -12.57 -11.21
C LYS A 64 8.08 -12.48 -10.96
N MET A 65 8.46 -12.22 -9.72
CA MET A 65 9.85 -12.13 -9.31
C MET A 65 10.13 -13.01 -8.10
N ARG A 66 11.23 -13.78 -8.16
CA ARG A 66 11.62 -14.66 -7.05
C ARG A 66 13.13 -14.69 -6.87
N ASP A 67 13.61 -14.49 -5.65
CA ASP A 67 15.03 -14.56 -5.30
C ASP A 67 15.87 -13.59 -6.15
N VAL A 68 15.50 -12.31 -6.10
CA VAL A 68 16.10 -11.24 -6.94
C VAL A 68 16.58 -10.04 -6.14
N SER A 69 17.58 -9.32 -6.65
CA SER A 69 18.02 -8.07 -6.02
C SER A 69 18.46 -6.97 -6.99
N ASN A 70 18.34 -5.73 -6.52
CA ASN A 70 18.79 -4.52 -7.22
C ASN A 70 18.12 -4.34 -8.59
N ILE A 71 16.78 -4.22 -8.60
CA ILE A 71 15.99 -3.94 -9.80
C ILE A 71 15.11 -2.73 -9.53
N THR A 72 15.06 -1.81 -10.49
CA THR A 72 14.19 -0.65 -10.48
C THR A 72 13.26 -0.69 -11.68
N PHE A 73 11.96 -0.56 -11.45
CA PHE A 73 10.96 -0.29 -12.48
C PHE A 73 10.61 1.20 -12.47
N GLU A 74 10.63 1.82 -13.64
CA GLU A 74 10.31 3.25 -13.77
C GLU A 74 9.33 3.52 -14.91
N ASP A 75 8.25 4.25 -14.61
CA ASP A 75 7.19 4.61 -15.56
C ASP A 75 6.58 3.40 -16.28
N ILE A 76 6.25 2.32 -15.56
CA ILE A 76 5.64 1.10 -16.11
C ILE A 76 4.16 1.03 -15.76
N GLU A 77 3.33 0.57 -16.70
CA GLU A 77 1.92 0.25 -16.47
C GLU A 77 1.78 -1.26 -16.27
N PHE A 78 1.36 -1.67 -15.09
CA PHE A 78 0.94 -3.04 -14.79
C PHE A 78 -0.58 -3.10 -14.92
N THR A 79 -1.09 -3.87 -15.89
CA THR A 79 -2.53 -4.01 -16.09
C THR A 79 -2.92 -5.31 -16.77
N ARG A 80 -4.02 -5.93 -16.32
CA ARG A 80 -4.70 -7.03 -17.01
C ARG A 80 -6.16 -7.16 -16.55
N ILE A 81 -6.94 -7.87 -17.36
CA ILE A 81 -8.29 -8.31 -16.98
C ILE A 81 -8.18 -9.58 -16.12
N ARG A 82 -8.99 -9.68 -15.05
CA ARG A 82 -9.04 -10.88 -14.18
C ARG A 82 -9.55 -12.11 -14.91
N GLY A 83 -10.61 -11.95 -15.70
CA GLY A 83 -11.29 -13.05 -16.37
C GLY A 83 -11.89 -14.00 -15.32
N THR A 84 -11.54 -15.28 -15.42
CA THR A 84 -12.01 -16.33 -14.49
C THR A 84 -11.07 -16.58 -13.32
N ASP A 85 -9.94 -15.87 -13.23
CA ASP A 85 -9.02 -16.00 -12.11
C ASP A 85 -9.72 -15.65 -10.79
N PRO A 86 -9.32 -16.24 -9.65
CA PRO A 86 -9.87 -15.83 -8.36
C PRO A 86 -9.64 -14.34 -8.08
N ASP A 87 -10.46 -13.75 -7.22
CA ASP A 87 -10.37 -12.35 -6.80
C ASP A 87 -9.10 -12.03 -5.99
N TRP A 88 -8.39 -13.06 -5.51
CA TRP A 88 -7.07 -12.97 -4.90
C TRP A 88 -5.89 -13.14 -5.88
N ALA A 89 -6.16 -13.25 -7.18
CA ALA A 89 -5.10 -13.26 -8.19
C ALA A 89 -4.32 -11.93 -8.16
N LYS A 90 -3.03 -12.01 -8.52
CA LYS A 90 -2.08 -10.90 -8.40
C LYS A 90 -1.59 -10.48 -9.76
N MET A 91 -1.41 -9.19 -9.95
CA MET A 91 -0.82 -8.63 -11.16
C MET A 91 0.70 -8.56 -11.07
N VAL A 92 1.21 -8.15 -9.90
CA VAL A 92 2.63 -8.18 -9.57
C VAL A 92 2.80 -9.03 -8.32
N GLU A 93 3.65 -10.05 -8.42
CA GLU A 93 3.99 -10.95 -7.32
C GLU A 93 5.51 -11.04 -7.17
N ILE A 94 6.02 -10.63 -6.01
CA ILE A 94 7.45 -10.69 -5.68
C ILE A 94 7.61 -11.45 -4.37
N ASN A 95 8.50 -12.44 -4.36
CA ASN A 95 8.83 -13.20 -3.16
C ASN A 95 10.34 -13.39 -3.02
N GLY A 96 10.90 -13.00 -1.87
CA GLY A 96 12.33 -13.15 -1.60
C GLY A 96 13.14 -12.18 -2.44
N ALA A 97 13.22 -10.92 -2.02
CA ALA A 97 13.94 -9.91 -2.79
C ALA A 97 14.68 -8.90 -1.93
N SER A 98 15.61 -8.16 -2.54
CA SER A 98 16.23 -7.00 -1.89
C SER A 98 16.49 -5.85 -2.83
N ASN A 99 16.42 -4.62 -2.32
CA ASN A 99 16.67 -3.39 -3.09
C ASN A 99 15.78 -3.30 -4.34
N ILE A 100 14.47 -3.39 -4.13
CA ILE A 100 13.47 -3.31 -5.20
C ILE A 100 12.84 -1.92 -5.17
N THR A 101 12.75 -1.28 -6.33
CA THR A 101 12.15 0.05 -6.47
C THR A 101 11.11 0.05 -7.58
N PHE A 102 9.93 0.58 -7.27
CA PHE A 102 8.93 1.02 -8.24
C PHE A 102 8.82 2.54 -8.15
N ASN A 103 9.10 3.21 -9.26
CA ASN A 103 9.12 4.66 -9.34
C ASN A 103 8.19 5.13 -10.47
N ARG A 104 7.08 5.75 -10.10
CA ARG A 104 6.01 6.19 -11.03
C ARG A 104 5.42 5.04 -11.83
N GLY A 105 4.41 5.36 -12.63
CA GLY A 105 3.65 4.41 -13.41
C GLY A 105 2.32 4.05 -12.77
N PHE A 106 1.72 2.96 -13.24
CA PHE A 106 0.34 2.60 -12.94
C PHE A 106 0.23 1.12 -12.59
N VAL A 107 -0.68 0.79 -11.68
CA VAL A 107 -1.14 -0.57 -11.42
C VAL A 107 -2.65 -0.54 -11.38
N HIS A 108 -3.31 -1.22 -12.31
CA HIS A 108 -4.76 -1.15 -12.34
C HIS A 108 -5.44 -2.33 -13.03
N GLY A 109 -6.63 -2.66 -12.53
CA GLY A 109 -7.56 -3.54 -13.22
C GLY A 109 -8.31 -2.84 -14.36
N PRO A 110 -9.41 -3.45 -14.83
CA PRO A 110 -10.26 -2.85 -15.85
C PRO A 110 -10.94 -1.56 -15.34
N VAL A 111 -10.84 -0.47 -16.10
CA VAL A 111 -11.46 0.82 -15.74
C VAL A 111 -12.93 0.81 -16.15
N ASN A 112 -13.75 0.13 -15.37
CA ASN A 112 -15.18 -0.09 -15.63
C ASN A 112 -16.07 0.23 -14.41
N ALA A 113 -15.48 0.64 -13.29
CA ALA A 113 -16.16 0.88 -12.01
C ALA A 113 -16.91 -0.33 -11.44
N LEU A 114 -16.48 -1.56 -11.77
CA LEU A 114 -17.05 -2.80 -11.27
C LEU A 114 -16.07 -3.49 -10.34
N TRP A 115 -16.40 -3.56 -9.06
CA TRP A 115 -15.59 -4.32 -8.10
C TRP A 115 -15.55 -5.83 -8.42
N GLN A 116 -16.49 -6.32 -9.23
CA GLN A 116 -16.65 -7.75 -9.51
C GLN A 116 -15.46 -8.33 -10.27
N ASP A 117 -14.73 -7.57 -11.07
CA ASP A 117 -13.55 -8.05 -11.81
C ASP A 117 -12.21 -7.52 -11.25
N ASP A 118 -12.25 -6.85 -10.11
CA ASP A 118 -11.07 -6.42 -9.36
C ASP A 118 -10.23 -7.60 -8.84
N MET A 119 -8.92 -7.37 -8.77
CA MET A 119 -7.92 -8.32 -8.25
C MET A 119 -6.85 -7.59 -7.39
N TYR A 120 -5.86 -8.32 -6.89
CA TYR A 120 -4.73 -7.71 -6.19
C TYR A 120 -3.76 -7.05 -7.19
N GLY A 121 -3.36 -5.80 -6.91
CA GLY A 121 -2.37 -5.07 -7.70
C GLY A 121 -0.97 -5.65 -7.48
N MET A 122 -0.34 -5.24 -6.38
CA MET A 122 1.00 -5.69 -6.02
C MET A 122 0.98 -6.52 -4.73
N TYR A 123 1.62 -7.68 -4.77
CA TYR A 123 1.84 -8.54 -3.62
C TYR A 123 3.33 -8.79 -3.45
N LEU A 124 3.91 -8.11 -2.47
CA LEU A 124 5.35 -7.99 -2.26
C LEU A 124 5.71 -8.62 -0.92
N ARG A 125 6.37 -9.78 -0.93
CA ARG A 125 6.64 -10.58 0.26
C ARG A 125 8.13 -10.85 0.45
N ASN A 126 8.57 -10.90 1.71
CA ASN A 126 9.94 -11.26 2.09
C ASN A 126 10.97 -10.36 1.41
N ILE A 127 10.75 -9.04 1.46
CA ILE A 127 11.64 -8.06 0.84
C ILE A 127 12.46 -7.32 1.91
N THR A 128 13.71 -7.00 1.58
CA THR A 128 14.50 -6.01 2.33
C THR A 128 14.77 -4.80 1.46
N ASN A 129 14.55 -3.59 1.99
CA ASN A 129 14.77 -2.33 1.26
C ASN A 129 13.87 -2.21 0.02
N LEU A 130 12.58 -2.00 0.26
CA LEU A 130 11.55 -1.78 -0.76
C LEU A 130 11.23 -0.28 -0.90
N ARG A 131 11.10 0.22 -2.13
CA ARG A 131 10.56 1.56 -2.41
C ARG A 131 9.41 1.47 -3.40
N VAL A 132 8.27 2.06 -3.06
CA VAL A 132 7.13 2.28 -3.94
C VAL A 132 6.81 3.76 -3.90
N ASN A 133 7.18 4.48 -4.96
CA ASN A 133 7.10 5.94 -4.98
C ASN A 133 6.39 6.46 -6.22
N GLY A 134 5.40 7.35 -6.03
CA GLY A 134 4.72 8.04 -7.13
C GLY A 134 3.86 7.15 -8.03
N VAL A 135 3.52 5.94 -7.60
CA VAL A 135 2.71 4.98 -8.36
C VAL A 135 1.23 5.31 -8.16
N THR A 136 0.46 5.19 -9.25
CA THR A 136 -1.00 5.31 -9.20
C THR A 136 -1.64 3.93 -9.24
N PHE A 137 -2.45 3.61 -8.23
CA PHE A 137 -3.21 2.38 -8.10
C PHE A 137 -4.70 2.66 -8.28
N HIS A 138 -5.39 1.94 -9.15
CA HIS A 138 -6.84 2.07 -9.30
C HIS A 138 -7.56 0.85 -9.85
N ASP A 139 -8.86 0.71 -9.57
CA ASP A 139 -9.70 -0.42 -10.03
C ASP A 139 -9.08 -1.76 -9.60
N LEU A 140 -8.91 -1.93 -8.29
CA LEU A 140 -8.26 -3.09 -7.67
C LEU A 140 -8.98 -3.47 -6.38
N ARG A 141 -8.88 -4.76 -6.03
CA ARG A 141 -9.43 -5.28 -4.78
C ARG A 141 -8.58 -4.83 -3.61
N VAL A 142 -7.31 -5.21 -3.65
CA VAL A 142 -6.27 -4.74 -2.74
C VAL A 142 -5.14 -4.18 -3.57
N ALA A 143 -4.79 -2.91 -3.37
CA ALA A 143 -3.83 -2.26 -4.26
C ALA A 143 -2.39 -2.71 -4.00
N LEU A 144 -1.94 -2.70 -2.74
CA LEU A 144 -0.57 -2.98 -2.37
C LEU A 144 -0.49 -3.79 -1.07
N VAL A 145 0.05 -5.01 -1.16
CA VAL A 145 0.42 -5.84 -0.01
C VAL A 145 1.93 -5.87 0.14
N VAL A 146 2.43 -5.51 1.32
CA VAL A 146 3.84 -5.56 1.73
C VAL A 146 3.96 -6.45 2.96
N GLU A 147 4.22 -7.72 2.73
CA GLU A 147 4.20 -8.76 3.76
C GLU A 147 5.60 -9.21 4.16
N ASP A 148 5.80 -9.44 5.45
CA ASP A 148 7.05 -9.95 6.04
C ASP A 148 8.29 -9.21 5.53
N THR A 149 8.14 -7.90 5.35
CA THR A 149 9.13 -7.04 4.68
C THR A 149 9.78 -6.11 5.69
N SER A 150 11.05 -5.80 5.47
CA SER A 150 11.81 -4.90 6.34
C SER A 150 12.46 -3.76 5.57
N ASN A 151 12.49 -2.57 6.19
CA ASN A 151 13.01 -1.35 5.58
C ASN A 151 12.24 -1.03 4.29
N PHE A 152 11.10 -0.35 4.42
CA PHE A 152 10.28 -0.02 3.24
C PHE A 152 9.77 1.42 3.26
N ASN A 153 9.61 1.98 2.07
CA ASN A 153 9.04 3.30 1.84
C ASN A 153 7.89 3.18 0.83
N ILE A 154 6.69 3.60 1.24
CA ILE A 154 5.51 3.75 0.37
C ILE A 154 5.17 5.24 0.38
N GLU A 155 5.56 5.96 -0.66
CA GLU A 155 5.55 7.42 -0.66
C GLU A 155 4.91 8.04 -1.90
N ASN A 156 4.17 9.13 -1.71
CA ASN A 156 3.63 9.93 -2.81
C ASN A 156 2.74 9.15 -3.80
N ASN A 157 2.12 8.04 -3.36
CA ASN A 157 1.27 7.21 -4.21
C ASN A 157 -0.19 7.67 -4.14
N VAL A 158 -0.94 7.34 -5.19
CA VAL A 158 -2.37 7.61 -5.30
C VAL A 158 -3.11 6.27 -5.37
N PHE A 159 -4.16 6.13 -4.56
CA PHE A 159 -5.00 4.94 -4.46
C PHE A 159 -6.46 5.36 -4.68
N THR A 160 -7.09 4.87 -5.74
CA THR A 160 -8.50 5.20 -6.04
C THR A 160 -9.30 4.03 -6.55
N HIS A 161 -10.63 4.09 -6.51
CA HIS A 161 -11.50 3.05 -7.11
C HIS A 161 -11.17 1.64 -6.60
N LEU A 162 -10.89 1.53 -5.30
CA LEU A 162 -10.57 0.25 -4.68
C LEU A 162 -11.81 -0.39 -4.09
N SER A 163 -11.93 -1.70 -4.22
CA SER A 163 -13.07 -2.43 -3.65
C SER A 163 -12.87 -2.97 -2.24
N ARG A 164 -11.62 -2.93 -1.73
CA ARG A 164 -11.28 -3.30 -0.36
C ARG A 164 -10.19 -2.39 0.22
N ASP A 165 -8.93 -2.82 0.22
CA ASP A 165 -7.84 -2.16 0.95
C ASP A 165 -6.87 -1.42 0.03
N ALA A 166 -6.35 -0.26 0.47
CA ALA A 166 -5.26 0.39 -0.25
C ALA A 166 -3.90 -0.24 0.07
N ILE A 167 -3.53 -0.34 1.34
CA ILE A 167 -2.23 -0.87 1.76
C ILE A 167 -2.40 -1.90 2.86
N GLU A 168 -1.87 -3.10 2.66
CA GLU A 168 -1.70 -4.10 3.72
C GLU A 168 -0.20 -4.27 4.05
N ILE A 169 0.19 -4.28 5.33
CA ILE A 169 1.61 -4.43 5.76
C ILE A 169 1.92 -5.58 6.74
N PRO A 170 1.23 -6.73 6.68
CA PRO A 170 1.30 -7.76 7.73
C PRO A 170 2.73 -8.28 7.99
N GLY A 171 3.10 -8.39 9.26
CA GLY A 171 4.43 -8.88 9.68
C GLY A 171 5.61 -7.96 9.34
N SER A 172 5.37 -6.79 8.77
CA SER A 172 6.43 -5.89 8.28
C SER A 172 6.97 -4.95 9.34
N ARG A 173 8.21 -4.44 9.12
CA ARG A 173 8.91 -3.59 10.09
C ARG A 173 9.81 -2.53 9.46
N HIS A 174 10.17 -1.50 10.24
CA HIS A 174 11.02 -0.38 9.79
C HIS A 174 10.45 0.30 8.54
N GLY A 175 9.16 0.60 8.59
CA GLY A 175 8.38 1.08 7.45
C GLY A 175 8.05 2.56 7.53
N ARG A 176 7.99 3.23 6.38
CA ARG A 176 7.47 4.59 6.24
C ARG A 176 6.40 4.63 5.16
N ILE A 177 5.21 5.08 5.52
CA ILE A 177 4.07 5.31 4.64
C ILE A 177 3.79 6.81 4.68
N TYR A 178 4.20 7.54 3.65
CA TYR A 178 4.27 9.00 3.69
C TYR A 178 3.60 9.67 2.48
N ASN A 179 2.79 10.68 2.75
CA ASN A 179 2.22 11.56 1.71
C ASN A 179 1.46 10.81 0.60
N ASN A 180 0.78 9.71 0.94
CA ASN A 180 -0.10 9.01 0.01
C ASN A 180 -1.52 9.59 0.07
N SER A 181 -2.26 9.45 -1.03
CA SER A 181 -3.67 9.86 -1.12
C SER A 181 -4.56 8.66 -1.44
N MET A 182 -5.61 8.47 -0.67
CA MET A 182 -6.60 7.39 -0.82
C MET A 182 -7.99 8.01 -0.94
N ALA A 183 -8.72 7.70 -2.00
CA ALA A 183 -10.05 8.27 -2.24
C ALA A 183 -10.90 7.41 -3.16
N LEU A 184 -12.19 7.74 -3.30
CA LEU A 184 -13.07 7.19 -4.35
C LEU A 184 -13.17 5.66 -4.34
N PHE A 185 -13.31 5.01 -3.19
CA PHE A 185 -13.42 3.55 -3.13
C PHE A 185 -14.76 3.09 -3.74
N THR A 186 -14.75 1.93 -4.41
CA THR A 186 -15.91 1.26 -5.01
C THR A 186 -16.14 -0.05 -4.26
N LEU A 187 -16.66 0.06 -3.04
CA LEU A 187 -16.60 -1.02 -2.06
C LEU A 187 -17.38 -2.27 -2.48
N LYS A 188 -16.74 -3.43 -2.32
CA LYS A 188 -17.44 -4.71 -2.37
C LYS A 188 -18.30 -4.87 -1.10
N PRO A 189 -19.62 -5.10 -1.21
CA PRO A 189 -20.46 -5.30 -0.04
C PRO A 189 -19.97 -6.44 0.87
N GLY A 190 -19.89 -6.19 2.16
CA GLY A 190 -19.48 -7.17 3.18
C GLY A 190 -17.97 -7.33 3.35
N ASP A 191 -17.15 -6.79 2.44
CA ASP A 191 -15.71 -6.70 2.66
C ASP A 191 -15.40 -5.60 3.68
N HIS A 192 -14.29 -5.76 4.41
CA HIS A 192 -13.75 -4.77 5.34
C HIS A 192 -12.74 -3.89 4.59
N PRO A 193 -12.99 -2.58 4.40
CA PRO A 193 -12.15 -1.74 3.55
C PRO A 193 -11.31 -0.75 4.36
N ASP A 194 -10.01 -0.97 4.39
CA ASP A 194 -9.04 -0.14 5.12
C ASP A 194 -8.15 0.67 4.18
N GLY A 195 -7.88 1.92 4.53
CA GLY A 195 -6.82 2.68 3.88
C GLY A 195 -5.44 2.05 4.14
N ILE A 196 -5.14 1.76 5.41
CA ILE A 196 -3.91 1.03 5.79
C ILE A 196 -4.26 -0.03 6.82
N GLN A 197 -3.92 -1.28 6.52
CA GLN A 197 -4.15 -2.42 7.39
C GLN A 197 -2.85 -3.12 7.79
N CYS A 198 -2.73 -3.49 9.06
CA CYS A 198 -1.79 -4.49 9.56
C CYS A 198 -2.57 -5.56 10.34
N TRP A 199 -2.70 -6.75 9.78
CA TRP A 199 -3.29 -7.93 10.44
C TRP A 199 -2.19 -8.87 10.98
N THR A 200 -2.53 -9.76 11.92
CA THR A 200 -1.60 -10.74 12.51
C THR A 200 -1.95 -12.19 12.23
N ALA A 201 -3.03 -12.48 11.50
CA ALA A 201 -3.38 -13.84 11.09
C ALA A 201 -2.18 -14.59 10.46
N GLY A 202 -1.71 -15.68 11.09
CA GLY A 202 -0.54 -16.42 10.60
C GLY A 202 0.81 -15.72 10.80
N LYS A 203 0.88 -14.68 11.63
CA LYS A 203 2.11 -13.98 12.03
C LYS A 203 2.49 -14.31 13.47
N THR A 204 3.78 -14.20 13.77
CA THR A 204 4.33 -14.39 15.12
C THR A 204 4.46 -13.09 15.90
N LYS A 205 4.35 -11.94 15.20
CA LYS A 205 4.37 -10.59 15.77
C LYS A 205 3.64 -9.63 14.81
N GLY A 206 3.02 -8.60 15.37
CA GLY A 206 2.48 -7.46 14.63
C GLY A 206 3.55 -6.56 14.03
N CYS A 207 3.09 -5.61 13.23
CA CYS A 207 3.96 -4.62 12.58
C CYS A 207 4.64 -3.73 13.62
N ASN A 208 5.95 -3.48 13.46
CA ASN A 208 6.71 -2.69 14.42
C ASN A 208 7.66 -1.69 13.73
N ASN A 209 7.94 -0.59 14.43
CA ASN A 209 8.70 0.54 13.93
C ASN A 209 8.14 1.04 12.58
N ILE A 210 6.89 1.48 12.61
CA ILE A 210 6.16 1.96 11.44
C ILE A 210 5.81 3.44 11.61
N GLN A 211 6.10 4.22 10.59
CA GLN A 211 5.71 5.62 10.47
C GLN A 211 4.62 5.76 9.42
N ILE A 212 3.45 6.27 9.81
CA ILE A 212 2.33 6.61 8.92
C ILE A 212 2.09 8.11 9.03
N VAL A 213 2.58 8.87 8.05
CA VAL A 213 2.76 10.31 8.19
C VAL A 213 2.22 11.09 7.00
N MET A 214 1.43 12.13 7.27
CA MET A 214 0.92 13.08 6.27
C MET A 214 0.13 12.43 5.12
N ASN A 215 -0.54 11.30 5.36
CA ASN A 215 -1.41 10.68 4.36
C ASN A 215 -2.81 11.30 4.39
N ARG A 216 -3.51 11.23 3.25
CA ARG A 216 -4.88 11.75 3.06
C ARG A 216 -5.83 10.62 2.75
N PHE A 217 -6.88 10.49 3.55
CA PHE A 217 -7.94 9.50 3.42
C PHE A 217 -9.25 10.25 3.17
N ILE A 218 -9.82 10.11 1.97
CA ILE A 218 -10.98 10.91 1.54
C ILE A 218 -12.10 9.98 1.08
N GLY A 219 -12.96 9.62 2.03
CA GLY A 219 -14.19 8.90 1.76
C GLY A 219 -15.24 9.80 1.10
N SER A 220 -16.22 9.16 0.48
CA SER A 220 -17.42 9.81 -0.03
C SER A 220 -18.64 9.25 0.71
N PRO A 221 -19.64 10.07 1.06
CA PRO A 221 -20.90 9.57 1.62
C PRO A 221 -21.46 8.37 0.85
N GLY A 222 -21.74 7.27 1.54
CA GLY A 222 -22.20 6.00 0.96
C GLY A 222 -21.10 5.08 0.40
N ASN A 223 -19.85 5.56 0.34
CA ASN A 223 -18.65 4.80 -0.04
C ASN A 223 -17.50 5.11 0.94
N GLU A 224 -17.83 5.28 2.20
CA GLU A 224 -16.85 5.52 3.25
C GLU A 224 -16.03 4.24 3.50
N PHE A 225 -14.72 4.40 3.67
CA PHE A 225 -13.82 3.34 4.06
C PHE A 225 -13.16 3.67 5.41
N GLN A 226 -12.48 2.71 6.01
CA GLN A 226 -11.75 2.89 7.26
C GLN A 226 -10.40 3.57 7.04
N GLY A 227 -9.87 4.21 8.07
CA GLY A 227 -8.57 4.86 8.03
C GLY A 227 -7.43 3.87 8.21
N ILE A 228 -6.90 3.80 9.43
CA ILE A 228 -5.77 2.94 9.80
C ILE A 228 -6.27 1.85 10.75
N PHE A 229 -6.09 0.59 10.38
CA PHE A 229 -6.49 -0.57 11.18
C PHE A 229 -5.31 -1.50 11.44
N PHE A 230 -4.92 -1.61 12.70
CA PHE A 230 -3.95 -2.60 13.15
C PHE A 230 -4.74 -3.62 13.97
N GLY A 231 -4.98 -4.80 13.40
CA GLY A 231 -5.74 -5.90 13.97
C GLY A 231 -4.82 -6.99 14.53
N ASP A 232 -5.20 -7.58 15.67
CA ASP A 232 -4.40 -8.60 16.37
C ASP A 232 -5.13 -9.96 16.47
N GLU A 233 -5.54 -10.49 15.33
CA GLU A 233 -6.35 -11.71 15.23
C GLU A 233 -5.64 -12.94 15.82
N ALA A 234 -4.30 -12.97 15.73
CA ALA A 234 -3.47 -14.01 16.30
C ALA A 234 -3.07 -13.78 17.77
N LYS A 235 -3.47 -12.64 18.38
CA LYS A 235 -3.16 -12.26 19.77
C LYS A 235 -1.66 -12.27 20.09
N VAL A 236 -0.86 -11.79 19.14
CA VAL A 236 0.60 -11.76 19.24
C VAL A 236 1.13 -10.39 19.68
N GLY A 237 0.32 -9.34 19.58
CA GLY A 237 0.71 -7.96 19.84
C GLY A 237 1.99 -7.58 19.08
N GLY A 238 2.85 -6.79 19.72
CA GLY A 238 4.14 -6.41 19.17
C GLY A 238 4.12 -5.15 18.31
N TYR A 239 3.12 -4.29 18.49
CA TYR A 239 2.99 -2.99 17.83
C TYR A 239 3.91 -1.92 18.42
N ASP A 240 5.20 -2.22 18.46
CA ASP A 240 6.20 -1.36 19.07
C ASP A 240 6.59 -0.21 18.12
N ALA A 241 6.84 0.96 18.68
CA ALA A 241 7.34 2.15 17.98
C ALA A 241 6.49 2.57 16.77
N LEU A 242 5.17 2.65 16.95
CA LEU A 242 4.26 3.18 15.94
C LEU A 242 4.17 4.70 16.02
N GLN A 243 4.30 5.37 14.87
CA GLN A 243 4.09 6.81 14.74
C GLN A 243 3.02 7.09 13.70
N ILE A 244 1.88 7.61 14.13
CA ILE A 244 0.76 8.01 13.25
C ILE A 244 0.57 9.51 13.39
N VAL A 245 1.10 10.27 12.42
CA VAL A 245 1.30 11.72 12.60
C VAL A 245 0.80 12.53 11.40
N GLY A 246 -0.01 13.55 11.66
CA GLY A 246 -0.36 14.56 10.64
C GLY A 246 -1.27 14.05 9.52
N ASN A 247 -1.92 12.89 9.70
CA ASN A 247 -2.80 12.33 8.68
C ASN A 247 -4.16 13.05 8.70
N THR A 248 -4.76 13.20 7.53
CA THR A 248 -6.08 13.82 7.36
C THR A 248 -7.07 12.78 6.88
N PHE A 249 -8.18 12.64 7.58
CA PHE A 249 -9.27 11.73 7.26
C PHE A 249 -10.56 12.52 7.09
N VAL A 250 -11.24 12.30 5.98
CA VAL A 250 -12.50 12.95 5.62
C VAL A 250 -13.51 11.89 5.26
N ASN A 251 -14.69 11.92 5.89
CA ASN A 251 -15.78 10.98 5.67
C ASN A 251 -15.37 9.50 5.78
N VAL A 252 -14.63 9.15 6.84
CA VAL A 252 -14.23 7.76 7.08
C VAL A 252 -15.21 7.02 7.98
N MET A 253 -15.13 5.68 7.96
CA MET A 253 -15.91 4.80 8.83
C MET A 253 -15.47 4.87 10.31
N TRP A 254 -15.95 3.95 11.15
CA TRP A 254 -15.68 3.91 12.59
C TRP A 254 -14.18 3.85 12.94
N HIS A 255 -13.40 3.01 12.25
CA HIS A 255 -11.96 2.89 12.46
C HIS A 255 -11.20 4.03 11.77
N GLY A 256 -11.24 5.24 12.35
CA GLY A 256 -10.35 6.32 11.92
C GLY A 256 -8.89 5.94 12.16
N ILE A 257 -8.55 5.62 13.41
CA ILE A 257 -7.31 4.95 13.79
C ILE A 257 -7.66 3.88 14.83
N ASN A 258 -7.33 2.62 14.56
CA ASN A 258 -7.52 1.49 15.47
C ASN A 258 -6.21 0.74 15.66
N ILE A 259 -5.74 0.66 16.91
CA ILE A 259 -4.64 -0.23 17.30
C ILE A 259 -5.19 -1.28 18.26
N GLU A 260 -5.53 -2.42 17.67
CA GLU A 260 -5.78 -3.67 18.38
C GLU A 260 -4.45 -4.33 18.70
N GLY A 261 -4.35 -4.98 19.86
CA GLY A 261 -3.12 -5.60 20.34
C GLY A 261 -2.17 -4.67 21.11
N HIS A 262 -1.26 -5.29 21.86
CA HIS A 262 -0.33 -4.58 22.74
C HIS A 262 0.94 -4.15 22.00
N GLY A 263 1.53 -3.04 22.44
CA GLY A 263 2.79 -2.52 21.94
C GLY A 263 3.30 -1.39 22.82
N THR A 264 4.55 -0.99 22.61
CA THR A 264 5.20 0.09 23.36
C THR A 264 5.62 1.23 22.46
N GLY A 265 5.68 2.47 22.97
CA GLY A 265 6.13 3.61 22.17
C GLY A 265 5.17 4.00 21.02
N ILE A 266 3.87 3.75 21.18
CA ILE A 266 2.83 4.18 20.24
C ILE A 266 2.60 5.69 20.42
N ALA A 267 2.68 6.44 19.31
CA ALA A 267 2.42 7.87 19.26
C ALA A 267 1.41 8.20 18.16
N ILE A 268 0.31 8.86 18.53
CA ILE A 268 -0.74 9.30 17.61
C ILE A 268 -0.89 10.81 17.78
N ARG A 269 -0.43 11.58 16.79
CA ARG A 269 -0.33 13.04 16.94
C ARG A 269 -0.83 13.83 15.75
N ASN A 270 -1.49 14.96 16.02
CA ASN A 270 -1.85 15.96 15.00
C ASN A 270 -2.66 15.39 13.82
N ASN A 271 -3.43 14.32 14.04
CA ASN A 271 -4.32 13.79 13.02
C ASN A 271 -5.68 14.50 13.10
N THR A 272 -6.29 14.75 11.94
CA THR A 272 -7.64 15.32 11.86
C THR A 272 -8.57 14.29 11.23
N ILE A 273 -9.62 13.90 11.96
CA ILE A 273 -10.57 12.88 11.52
C ILE A 273 -11.96 13.49 11.45
N THR A 274 -12.59 13.42 10.27
CA THR A 274 -14.01 13.66 10.09
C THR A 274 -14.72 12.37 9.73
N ALA A 275 -15.79 12.05 10.44
CA ALA A 275 -16.61 10.87 10.20
C ALA A 275 -17.49 11.03 8.96
N GLY A 276 -17.83 9.91 8.33
CA GLY A 276 -18.92 9.85 7.36
C GLY A 276 -20.30 10.02 8.00
N PRO A 277 -21.35 10.33 7.21
CA PRO A 277 -22.72 10.55 7.70
C PRO A 277 -23.28 9.40 8.54
N ASN A 278 -22.88 8.17 8.26
CA ASN A 278 -23.41 6.97 8.90
C ASN A 278 -22.55 6.46 10.06
N TYR A 279 -21.47 7.17 10.40
CA TYR A 279 -20.43 6.66 11.29
C TYR A 279 -20.05 7.65 12.38
N ARG A 280 -19.50 7.08 13.45
CA ARG A 280 -18.79 7.83 14.48
C ARG A 280 -17.36 7.32 14.54
N SER A 281 -16.47 7.96 13.79
CA SER A 281 -15.06 7.60 13.77
C SER A 281 -14.39 7.79 15.13
N TRP A 282 -13.43 6.94 15.45
CA TRP A 282 -12.64 7.04 16.67
C TRP A 282 -11.13 6.92 16.43
N ILE A 283 -10.37 7.43 17.40
CA ILE A 283 -9.02 6.97 17.69
C ILE A 283 -9.12 5.98 18.85
N ARG A 284 -8.78 4.72 18.60
CA ARG A 284 -8.83 3.63 19.57
C ARG A 284 -7.48 2.95 19.73
N THR A 285 -7.07 2.72 20.97
CA THR A 285 -5.97 1.82 21.33
C THR A 285 -6.40 0.94 22.50
N ILE A 286 -6.01 -0.34 22.48
CA ILE A 286 -6.25 -1.21 23.65
C ILE A 286 -5.19 -1.03 24.74
N GLY A 287 -3.99 -0.59 24.34
CA GLY A 287 -2.85 -0.34 25.22
C GLY A 287 -2.47 1.15 25.31
N PRO A 288 -1.44 1.48 26.10
CA PRO A 288 -1.01 2.86 26.31
C PRO A 288 -0.48 3.47 25.01
N ALA A 289 -0.84 4.73 24.77
CA ALA A 289 -0.36 5.50 23.64
C ALA A 289 -0.19 6.97 24.03
N ALA A 290 0.85 7.61 23.48
CA ALA A 290 1.01 9.06 23.57
C ALA A 290 0.11 9.73 22.52
N VAL A 291 -1.04 10.26 22.96
CA VAL A 291 -2.06 10.85 22.09
C VAL A 291 -2.15 12.35 22.33
N SER A 292 -1.83 13.19 21.35
CA SER A 292 -1.85 14.65 21.50
C SER A 292 -2.09 15.40 20.19
N GLY A 293 -2.76 16.56 20.25
CA GLY A 293 -2.99 17.44 19.11
C GLY A 293 -3.96 16.91 18.05
N ASN A 294 -4.64 15.79 18.32
CA ASN A 294 -5.60 15.23 17.37
C ASN A 294 -6.97 15.90 17.48
N ILE A 295 -7.73 15.86 16.39
CA ILE A 295 -9.16 16.20 16.33
C ILE A 295 -9.90 14.95 15.84
N ALA A 296 -10.83 14.42 16.64
CA ALA A 296 -11.62 13.25 16.27
C ALA A 296 -13.01 13.23 16.94
N PRO A 297 -13.99 12.49 16.40
CA PRO A 297 -15.35 12.41 17.00
C PRO A 297 -15.40 11.62 18.31
N ALA A 298 -14.41 10.76 18.54
CA ALA A 298 -14.31 9.91 19.73
C ALA A 298 -12.87 9.44 19.99
N TYR A 299 -12.60 9.20 21.27
CA TYR A 299 -11.34 8.64 21.76
C TYR A 299 -11.64 7.49 22.72
N LEU A 300 -11.01 6.34 22.47
CA LEU A 300 -11.01 5.15 23.32
C LEU A 300 -9.56 4.72 23.55
N ILE A 301 -8.91 5.29 24.55
CA ILE A 301 -7.48 5.02 24.81
C ILE A 301 -7.37 4.09 26.01
N GLU A 302 -6.61 3.00 25.86
CA GLU A 302 -6.56 1.90 26.82
C GLU A 302 -7.98 1.36 27.14
N ASN A 303 -8.83 1.25 26.11
CA ASN A 303 -10.25 0.91 26.21
C ASN A 303 -11.09 1.83 27.13
N ARG A 304 -10.59 3.02 27.48
CA ARG A 304 -11.32 4.02 28.27
C ARG A 304 -11.81 5.15 27.39
N HIS A 305 -13.09 5.46 27.50
CA HIS A 305 -13.67 6.64 26.86
C HIS A 305 -13.15 7.91 27.52
N GLY A 306 -12.77 8.89 26.71
CA GLY A 306 -12.39 10.21 27.20
C GLY A 306 -11.40 10.87 26.27
N THR A 307 -11.42 12.20 26.23
CA THR A 307 -10.51 12.99 25.39
C THR A 307 -9.19 13.19 26.14
N PRO A 308 -8.07 12.57 25.70
CA PRO A 308 -6.79 12.78 26.37
C PRO A 308 -6.35 14.24 26.27
N ALA A 309 -5.61 14.73 27.27
CA ALA A 309 -5.16 16.12 27.32
C ALA A 309 -4.44 16.55 26.02
N GLY A 310 -4.73 17.76 25.56
CA GLY A 310 -4.18 18.29 24.31
C GLY A 310 -4.86 17.77 23.03
N ASN A 311 -5.96 17.01 23.12
CA ASN A 311 -6.79 16.62 21.97
C ASN A 311 -8.16 17.31 22.01
N GLN A 312 -8.86 17.32 20.89
CA GLN A 312 -10.15 17.98 20.75
C GLN A 312 -11.21 17.01 20.21
N LEU A 313 -12.42 17.07 20.77
CA LEU A 313 -13.59 16.47 20.13
C LEU A 313 -14.00 17.34 18.94
N GLY A 314 -14.19 16.71 17.77
CA GLY A 314 -14.55 17.40 16.54
C GLY A 314 -14.79 16.42 15.40
N GLY A 315 -14.88 16.92 14.17
CA GLY A 315 -14.99 16.06 12.99
C GLY A 315 -16.29 15.26 12.90
N HIS A 316 -17.36 15.70 13.56
CA HIS A 316 -18.69 15.18 13.26
C HIS A 316 -19.04 15.51 11.81
N TYR A 317 -19.64 14.55 11.10
CA TYR A 317 -20.20 14.83 9.79
C TYR A 317 -21.18 16.00 9.89
N ARG A 318 -21.02 16.98 9.00
CA ARG A 318 -21.98 18.04 8.78
C ARG A 318 -22.43 17.92 7.33
N ALA A 319 -23.72 17.73 7.12
CA ALA A 319 -24.26 17.85 5.78
C ALA A 319 -23.90 19.25 5.24
N PRO A 320 -23.47 19.35 3.97
CA PRO A 320 -23.25 20.64 3.33
C PRO A 320 -24.52 21.50 3.33
#